data_AF-A0A2P8B1G0-F1
#
_entry.id   AF-A0A2P8B1G0-F1
#
_cell.length_a   1.000
_cell.length_b   1.000
_cell.length_c   1.000
_cell.angle_alpha   90.00
_cell.angle_beta   90.00
_cell.angle_gamma   90.00
#
_symmetry.space_group_name_H-M   'P 1'
#
loop_
_entity.id
_entity.type
_entity.pdbx_description
1 polymer ?
#
loop_
_entity_poly.entity_id
_entity_poly.type
_entity_poly.pdbx_seq_one_letter_code
_entity_poly.pdbx_strand_id
1 'polypeptide(L)' 'MLTRLWSEKLNITPVGVEDDFFALGGDSLLAADLLMDLYERLGVEIDAAVLFLKPTIAELVDEVLAA' A
#
# COMPACT_ATOMS: atom_id res chain seq x y z
N MET A 1 -10.74 -1.32 -1.69
CA MET A 1 -10.07 -0.18 -2.36
C MET A 1 -8.57 -0.39 -2.38
N LEU A 2 -7.91 -0.50 -1.22
CA LEU A 2 -6.47 -0.74 -1.13
C LEU A 2 -6.00 -1.98 -1.91
N THR A 3 -6.71 -3.10 -1.80
CA THR A 3 -6.44 -4.32 -2.59
C THR A 3 -6.43 -4.08 -4.09
N ARG A 4 -7.32 -3.22 -4.59
CA ARG A 4 -7.37 -2.85 -6.01
C ARG A 4 -6.19 -1.95 -6.38
N LEU A 5 -5.86 -0.97 -5.54
CA LEU A 5 -4.73 -0.09 -5.77
C LEU A 5 -3.41 -0.89 -5.85
N TRP A 6 -3.23 -1.85 -4.94
CA TRP A 6 -2.08 -2.75 -4.95
C TRP A 6 -2.08 -3.65 -6.18
N SER A 7 -3.24 -4.23 -6.52
CA SER A 7 -3.38 -5.05 -7.73
C SER A 7 -2.99 -4.29 -9.00
N GLU A 8 -3.36 -3.01 -9.10
CA GLU A 8 -3.04 -2.13 -10.22
C GLU A 8 -1.53 -1.78 -10.27
N LYS A 9 -0.91 -1.45 -9.13
CA LYS A 9 0.52 -1.11 -9.06
C LYS A 9 1.44 -2.33 -9.26
N LEU A 10 1.07 -3.47 -8.68
CA LEU A 10 1.86 -4.71 -8.75
C LEU A 10 1.56 -5.54 -10.01
N ASN A 11 0.52 -5.18 -10.78
CA ASN A 11 0.02 -5.95 -11.92
C ASN A 11 -0.29 -7.41 -11.56
N ILE A 12 -0.84 -7.62 -10.36
CA ILE A 12 -1.23 -8.93 -9.80
C ILE A 12 -2.72 -8.87 -9.48
N THR A 13 -3.47 -9.91 -9.85
CA THR A 13 -4.89 -10.00 -9.47
C THR A 13 -5.26 -11.46 -9.21
N PRO A 14 -5.77 -11.82 -8.02
CA PRO A 14 -6.05 -10.94 -6.87
C PRO A 14 -4.83 -10.73 -5.95
N VAL A 15 -4.81 -9.59 -5.25
CA VAL A 15 -3.96 -9.36 -4.06
C VAL A 15 -4.81 -9.55 -2.80
N GLY A 16 -4.37 -10.45 -1.92
CA GLY A 16 -4.93 -10.70 -0.60
C GLY A 16 -4.54 -9.61 0.41
N VAL A 17 -5.30 -9.51 1.51
CA VAL A 17 -5.05 -8.47 2.53
C VAL A 17 -3.82 -8.74 3.40
N GLU A 18 -3.41 -10.00 3.49
CA GLU A 18 -2.23 -10.48 4.21
C GLU A 18 -1.00 -10.65 3.29
N ASP A 19 -1.16 -10.36 1.99
CA ASP A 19 -0.03 -10.48 1.06
C ASP A 19 0.95 -9.33 1.30
N ASP A 20 2.23 -9.68 1.41
CA ASP A 20 3.32 -8.72 1.59
C ASP A 20 3.63 -8.01 0.25
N PHE A 21 3.58 -6.68 0.26
CA PHE A 21 3.80 -5.82 -0.91
C PHE A 21 5.13 -6.10 -1.60
N PHE A 22 6.21 -6.26 -0.83
CA PHE A 22 7.55 -6.46 -1.35
C PHE A 22 7.77 -7.91 -1.79
N ALA A 23 7.15 -8.88 -1.12
CA ALA A 23 7.16 -10.29 -1.55
C ALA A 23 6.44 -10.48 -2.89
N LEU A 24 5.43 -9.65 -3.18
CA LEU A 24 4.72 -9.61 -4.46
C LEU A 24 5.50 -8.87 -5.57
N GLY A 25 6.71 -8.38 -5.29
CA GLY A 25 7.55 -7.67 -6.26
C GLY A 25 7.43 -6.15 -6.22
N GLY A 26 6.78 -5.60 -5.19
CA GLY A 26 6.82 -4.17 -4.89
C GLY A 26 8.22 -3.70 -4.55
N ASP A 27 8.54 -2.46 -4.93
CA ASP A 27 9.80 -1.79 -4.60
C ASP A 27 9.55 -0.39 -4.05
N SER A 28 10.62 0.34 -3.72
CA SER A 28 10.52 1.69 -3.15
C SER A 28 9.84 2.69 -4.10
N LEU A 29 9.90 2.48 -5.42
CA LEU A 29 9.28 3.38 -6.39
C LEU A 29 7.77 3.13 -6.45
N LEU A 30 7.36 1.86 -6.53
CA LEU A 30 5.95 1.48 -6.47
C LEU A 30 5.32 1.84 -5.13
N ALA A 31 6.08 1.72 -4.03
CA ALA A 31 5.66 2.15 -2.71
C ALA A 31 5.42 3.67 -2.66
N ALA A 32 6.38 4.49 -3.12
CA ALA A 32 6.24 5.94 -3.13
C ALA A 32 5.06 6.39 -4.01
N ASP A 33 4.89 5.78 -5.18
CA ASP A 33 3.79 6.04 -6.10
C ASP A 33 2.43 5.64 -5.49
N LEU A 34 2.36 4.48 -4.82
CA LEU A 34 1.18 4.04 -4.07
C LEU A 34 0.78 5.05 -2.97
N LEU A 35 1.76 5.54 -2.20
CA LEU A 35 1.52 6.48 -1.11
C LEU A 35 1.08 7.85 -1.62
N MET A 36 1.63 8.33 -2.74
CA MET A 36 1.13 9.53 -3.40
C MET A 36 -0.31 9.37 -3.88
N ASP A 37 -0.65 8.23 -4.48
CA ASP A 37 -2.03 7.92 -4.89
C ASP A 37 -3.01 7.93 -3.69
N LEU A 38 -2.58 7.41 -2.53
CA LEU A 38 -3.38 7.46 -1.29
C LEU A 38 -3.58 8.90 -0.81
N TYR A 39 -2.54 9.71 -0.82
CA TYR A 39 -2.63 11.13 -0.47
C TYR A 39 -3.56 11.89 -1.41
N GLU A 40 -3.45 11.70 -2.73
CA GLU A 40 -4.32 12.38 -3.70
C GLU A 40 -5.80 11.99 -3.56
N ARG A 41 -6.08 10.73 -3.20
CA ARG A 41 -7.45 10.20 -3.12
C ARG A 41 -8.12 10.42 -1.78
N LEU A 42 -7.36 10.39 -0.69
CA LEU A 42 -7.89 10.40 0.68
C LEU A 42 -7.39 11.59 1.51
N GLY A 43 -6.35 12.30 1.06
CA GLY A 43 -5.68 13.33 1.85
C GLY A 43 -4.82 12.77 2.99
N VAL A 44 -4.54 11.47 2.97
CA VAL A 44 -3.81 10.75 4.02
C VAL A 44 -2.33 10.68 3.66
N GLU A 45 -1.49 11.26 4.51
CA GLU A 45 -0.03 11.21 4.39
C GLU A 45 0.52 10.09 5.26
N ILE A 46 1.20 9.12 4.64
CA ILE A 46 1.81 7.98 5.32
C ILE A 46 3.29 7.97 4.98
N ASP A 47 4.15 7.86 5.99
CA ASP A 47 5.59 7.71 5.79
C ASP A 47 5.89 6.39 5.07
N ALA A 48 6.77 6.42 4.07
CA ALA A 48 7.21 5.21 3.37
C ALA A 48 7.81 4.15 4.30
N ALA A 49 8.41 4.56 5.42
CA ALA A 49 8.90 3.65 6.47
C ALA A 49 7.78 2.76 7.05
N VAL A 50 6.54 3.26 7.09
CA VAL A 50 5.38 2.48 7.55
C VAL A 50 5.14 1.28 6.66
N LEU A 51 5.23 1.43 5.33
CA LEU A 51 5.03 0.30 4.43
C LEU A 51 6.10 -0.79 4.62
N PHE A 52 7.33 -0.42 4.99
CA PHE A 52 8.37 -1.40 5.35
C PHE A 52 8.11 -2.12 6.67
N LEU A 53 7.48 -1.45 7.64
CA LEU A 53 7.15 -2.03 8.95
C LEU A 53 5.84 -2.84 8.92
N LYS A 54 4.93 -2.44 8.04
CA LYS A 54 3.56 -2.95 7.88
C LYS A 54 3.32 -3.25 6.40
N PRO A 55 3.96 -4.29 5.85
CA PRO A 55 3.99 -4.54 4.40
C PRO A 55 2.72 -5.18 3.87
N THR A 56 1.67 -5.34 4.68
CA THR A 56 0.39 -5.91 4.27
C THR A 56 -0.72 -4.86 4.29
N ILE A 57 -1.78 -5.10 3.52
CA ILE A 57 -2.96 -4.21 3.51
C ILE A 57 -3.66 -4.22 4.87
N ALA A 58 -3.73 -5.39 5.52
CA ALA A 58 -4.36 -5.54 6.83
C ALA A 58 -3.72 -4.62 7.87
N GLU A 59 -2.39 -4.49 7.86
CA GLU A 59 -1.66 -3.62 8.77
C GLU A 59 -1.69 -2.14 8.35
N LEU A 60 -1.65 -1.86 7.04
CA LEU A 60 -1.69 -0.49 6.51
C LEU A 60 -3.05 0.19 6.73
N VAL A 61 -4.14 -0.57 6.81
CA VAL A 61 -5.49 -0.03 7.06
C VAL A 61 -5.54 0.78 8.36
N ASP A 62 -4.88 0.31 9.43
CA ASP A 62 -4.90 1.02 10.71
C ASP A 62 -4.25 2.40 10.61
N GLU A 63 -3.21 2.54 9.79
CA GLU A 63 -2.50 3.80 9.55
C GLU A 63 -3.35 4.75 8.71
N VAL A 64 -4.04 4.21 7.70
CA VAL A 64 -4.98 4.98 6.87
C VAL A 64 -6.17 5.50 7.69
N LEU A 65 -6.63 4.73 8.69
CA LEU A 65 -7.76 5.11 9.56
C LEU A 65 -7.34 6.03 10.71
N ALA A 66 -6.06 6.05 11.08
CA ALA A 66 -5.53 6.90 12.14
C ALA A 66 -5.16 8.32 11.67
N ALA A 67 -5.03 8.53 10.36
CA ALA A 67 -4.76 9.82 9.71
C ALA A 67 -6.04 10.63 9.48
#